data_AF-A0A401QIQ9-F1
#
_entry.id   AF-A0A401QIQ9-F1
#
_cell.length_a   1.000
_cell.length_b   1.000
_cell.length_c   1.000
_cell.angle_alpha   90.00
_cell.angle_beta   90.00
_cell.angle_gamma   90.00
#
_symmetry.space_group_name_H-M   'P 1'
#
loop_
_entity.id
_entity.type
_entity.pdbx_description
1 polymer ?
#
loop_
_entity_poly.entity_id
_entity_poly.type
_entity_poly.pdbx_seq_one_letter_code
_entity_poly.pdbx_strand_id
1 'polypeptide(L)'
;MAAALLLLLLGPACGLRETGVFEAASALSGLVAGGSGNASRAWRDAELPVLLWWSEQLFPHFPGRSERIDCGAGASCLVTRSKRALAHRRTAALIFYGTDFRAYEAPLPRAPHHTWALFHEESPMNNYLLSQAAAIRLFNYTATFRRHSHYPLALQWLPAAAYLRAPPALPLATKNRLRRLGLAPVLYLQSHCQVASDRDRYVRLLMEHLQ
;
A
#
# COMPACT_ATOMS: atom_id res chain seq x y z
N MET A 1 2.40 -3.46 3.67
CA MET A 1 1.58 -2.81 2.63
C MET A 1 0.25 -3.52 2.35
N ALA A 2 0.25 -4.81 1.99
CA ALA A 2 -1.00 -5.54 1.72
C ALA A 2 -2.00 -5.53 2.89
N ALA A 3 -1.53 -5.69 4.14
CA ALA A 3 -2.36 -5.73 5.36
C ALA A 3 -3.23 -4.46 5.61
N ALA A 4 -2.77 -3.27 5.17
CA ALA A 4 -3.48 -2.02 5.45
C ALA A 4 -4.55 -1.69 4.39
N LEU A 5 -4.30 -2.07 3.13
CA LEU A 5 -5.35 -2.13 2.10
C LEU A 5 -6.40 -3.21 2.46
N LEU A 6 -5.96 -4.28 3.13
CA LEU A 6 -6.77 -5.40 3.61
C LEU A 6 -7.82 -5.03 4.66
N LEU A 7 -7.46 -4.20 5.64
CA LEU A 7 -8.39 -3.75 6.70
C LEU A 7 -9.59 -2.98 6.13
N LEU A 8 -9.39 -2.29 5.01
CA LEU A 8 -10.45 -1.58 4.29
C LEU A 8 -11.30 -2.52 3.42
N LEU A 9 -10.70 -3.59 2.89
CA LEU A 9 -11.38 -4.55 2.00
C LEU A 9 -12.28 -5.55 2.75
N LEU A 10 -12.21 -5.64 4.08
CA LEU A 10 -12.88 -6.65 4.90
C LEU A 10 -14.08 -6.14 5.73
N GLY A 11 -14.54 -4.89 5.60
CA GLY A 11 -15.77 -4.40 6.27
C GLY A 11 -17.01 -4.41 5.34
N PRO A 12 -18.26 -4.69 5.80
CA PRO A 12 -18.76 -5.04 7.13
C PRO A 12 -19.26 -6.51 7.17
N ALA A 13 -18.36 -7.49 7.03
CA ALA A 13 -18.65 -8.86 7.46
C ALA A 13 -18.33 -9.07 8.96
N CYS A 14 -17.77 -8.05 9.61
CA CYS A 14 -17.35 -8.06 11.01
C CYS A 14 -17.89 -6.78 11.68
N GLY A 15 -18.80 -6.94 12.65
CA GLY A 15 -19.43 -5.83 13.36
C GLY A 15 -18.47 -5.05 14.25
N LEU A 16 -17.72 -4.10 13.68
CA LEU A 16 -16.87 -3.19 14.43
C LEU A 16 -17.59 -1.86 14.67
N ARG A 17 -17.89 -1.60 15.95
CA ARG A 17 -18.23 -0.27 16.46
C ARG A 17 -17.07 0.69 16.19
N GLU A 18 -17.39 1.88 15.68
CA GLU A 18 -16.48 3.00 15.49
C GLU A 18 -15.97 3.54 16.84
N THR A 19 -14.93 2.94 17.42
CA THR A 19 -14.09 3.59 18.44
C THR A 19 -12.71 2.96 18.43
N GLY A 20 -11.80 3.48 17.61
CA GLY A 20 -10.42 2.97 17.55
C GLY A 20 -9.64 3.57 16.41
N VAL A 21 -8.99 4.70 16.67
CA VAL A 21 -8.01 5.35 15.79
C VAL A 21 -6.98 4.32 15.32
N PHE A 22 -6.81 4.20 14.00
CA PHE A 22 -5.76 3.47 13.27
C PHE A 22 -4.58 3.02 14.16
N GLU A 23 -4.68 1.81 14.71
CA GLU A 23 -3.52 1.07 15.15
C GLU A 23 -2.93 0.45 13.88
N ALA A 24 -2.02 1.19 13.23
CA ALA A 24 -1.11 0.61 12.27
C ALA A 24 -0.24 -0.38 13.06
N ALA A 25 -0.78 -1.57 13.30
CA ALA A 25 0.00 -2.73 13.66
C ALA A 25 0.99 -2.88 12.52
N SER A 26 2.26 -2.63 12.83
CA SER A 26 3.39 -2.86 11.96
C SER A 26 3.22 -4.23 11.31
N ALA A 27 2.72 -4.24 10.08
CA ALA A 27 2.56 -5.45 9.28
C ALA A 27 3.92 -6.09 8.92
N LEU A 28 5.03 -5.47 9.37
CA LEU A 28 6.39 -5.95 9.26
C LEU A 28 6.96 -6.45 10.60
N SER A 29 6.34 -6.14 11.74
CA SER A 29 6.80 -6.64 13.05
C SER A 29 6.21 -8.00 13.43
N GLY A 30 5.24 -8.50 12.66
CA GLY A 30 4.57 -9.79 12.88
C GLY A 30 4.86 -10.88 11.85
N LEU A 31 5.84 -10.70 10.96
CA LEU A 31 6.31 -11.75 10.03
C LEU A 31 7.09 -12.83 10.79
N VAL A 32 6.39 -13.60 11.62
CA VAL A 32 6.92 -14.85 12.16
C VAL A 32 6.84 -15.87 11.05
N ALA A 33 7.99 -16.15 10.42
CA ALA A 33 8.19 -17.36 9.61
C ALA A 33 8.15 -18.59 10.53
N GLY A 34 6.94 -18.98 10.96
CA GLY A 34 6.71 -20.13 11.81
C GLY A 34 6.46 -21.38 10.98
N GLY A 35 7.48 -22.23 10.89
CA GLY A 35 7.39 -23.61 10.38
C GLY A 35 6.75 -24.58 11.39
N SER A 36 6.42 -25.78 10.89
CA SER A 36 5.88 -26.97 11.59
C SER A 36 4.37 -26.94 11.91
N GLY A 37 3.55 -27.48 11.00
CA GLY A 37 2.11 -27.73 11.20
C GLY A 37 1.35 -28.02 9.90
N ASN A 38 1.84 -28.94 9.08
CA ASN A 38 1.53 -28.92 7.63
C ASN A 38 0.13 -29.35 7.19
N ALA A 39 -0.63 -30.14 7.97
CA ALA A 39 -1.97 -30.55 7.56
C ALA A 39 -3.06 -29.61 8.08
N SER A 40 -3.13 -29.37 9.39
CA SER A 40 -4.19 -28.55 10.02
C SER A 40 -4.16 -27.07 9.61
N ARG A 41 -2.97 -26.55 9.28
CA ARG A 41 -2.81 -25.17 8.77
C ARG A 41 -3.28 -25.04 7.32
N ALA A 42 -3.01 -26.04 6.47
CA ALA A 42 -3.48 -26.05 5.09
C ALA A 42 -5.02 -26.10 4.98
N TRP A 43 -5.68 -26.86 5.86
CA TRP A 43 -7.16 -26.88 5.94
C TRP A 43 -7.73 -25.52 6.34
N ARG A 44 -7.13 -24.85 7.34
CA ARG A 44 -7.53 -23.49 7.76
C ARG A 44 -7.30 -22.45 6.67
N ASP A 45 -6.27 -22.61 5.84
CA ASP A 45 -5.98 -21.70 4.72
C ASP A 45 -6.94 -21.90 3.53
N ALA A 46 -7.57 -23.07 3.41
CA ALA A 46 -8.55 -23.35 2.36
C ALA A 46 -9.89 -22.61 2.56
N GLU A 47 -10.19 -22.19 3.78
CA GLU A 47 -11.42 -21.47 4.14
C GLU A 47 -11.25 -19.94 4.10
N LEU A 48 -10.01 -19.45 4.09
CA LEU A 48 -9.74 -18.01 4.11
C LEU A 48 -10.28 -17.30 2.86
N PRO A 49 -10.73 -16.04 2.98
CA PRO A 49 -11.00 -15.20 1.83
C PRO A 49 -9.71 -15.02 1.02
N VAL A 50 -9.86 -15.02 -0.30
CA VAL A 50 -8.76 -14.85 -1.24
C VAL A 50 -8.74 -13.43 -1.78
N LEU A 51 -7.55 -12.83 -1.78
CA LEU A 51 -7.27 -11.58 -2.44
C LEU A 51 -6.39 -11.85 -3.65
N LEU A 52 -6.91 -11.56 -4.83
CA LEU A 52 -6.22 -11.76 -6.09
C LEU A 52 -5.55 -10.46 -6.51
N TRP A 53 -4.22 -10.45 -6.56
CA TRP A 53 -3.48 -9.43 -7.29
C TRP A 53 -3.62 -9.70 -8.78
N TRP A 54 -4.33 -8.82 -9.47
CA TRP A 54 -4.58 -8.93 -10.90
C TRP A 54 -3.36 -8.54 -11.75
N SER A 55 -2.56 -7.59 -11.24
CA SER A 55 -1.37 -7.07 -11.91
C SER A 55 -0.13 -7.94 -11.62
N GLU A 56 0.58 -8.32 -12.67
CA GLU A 56 1.64 -9.34 -12.63
C GLU A 56 3.06 -8.78 -12.42
N GLN A 57 3.29 -7.48 -12.55
CA GLN A 57 4.67 -6.97 -12.69
C GLN A 57 5.26 -6.39 -11.41
N LEU A 58 4.53 -5.59 -10.64
CA LEU A 58 5.15 -4.84 -9.54
C LEU A 58 4.79 -5.30 -8.12
N PHE A 59 3.58 -5.83 -7.91
CA PHE A 59 3.13 -6.24 -6.59
C PHE A 59 2.33 -7.54 -6.64
N PRO A 60 2.40 -8.40 -5.61
CA PRO A 60 3.18 -8.31 -4.36
C PRO A 60 4.52 -9.07 -4.44
N HIS A 61 5.52 -8.63 -3.67
CA HIS A 61 6.84 -9.29 -3.54
C HIS A 61 6.82 -10.41 -2.49
N PHE A 62 6.02 -11.45 -2.72
CA PHE A 62 6.17 -12.69 -1.97
C PHE A 62 6.95 -13.73 -2.77
N PRO A 63 7.77 -14.59 -2.10
CA PRO A 63 8.60 -15.57 -2.79
C PRO A 63 7.79 -16.68 -3.49
N GLY A 64 6.53 -16.88 -3.08
CA GLY A 64 5.65 -17.94 -3.61
C GLY A 64 4.63 -17.48 -4.64
N ARG A 65 3.67 -18.35 -4.97
CA ARG A 65 2.46 -17.99 -5.77
C ARG A 65 1.34 -17.40 -4.91
N SER A 66 1.39 -17.66 -3.62
CA SER A 66 0.43 -17.22 -2.63
C SER A 66 1.08 -17.06 -1.27
N GLU A 67 0.54 -16.18 -0.45
CA GLU A 67 0.99 -15.91 0.91
C GLU A 67 -0.23 -15.72 1.83
N ARG A 68 -0.17 -16.28 3.04
CA ARG A 68 -1.15 -15.99 4.09
C ARG A 68 -0.78 -14.67 4.74
N ILE A 69 -1.73 -13.76 4.84
CA ILE A 69 -1.58 -12.52 5.61
C ILE A 69 -2.47 -12.61 6.83
N ASP A 70 -1.85 -12.51 8.00
CA ASP A 70 -2.54 -12.37 9.28
C ASP A 70 -2.65 -10.88 9.62
N CYS A 71 -3.88 -10.44 9.86
CA CYS A 71 -4.20 -9.10 10.32
C CYS A 71 -4.42 -9.10 11.83
N GLY A 72 -4.34 -7.92 12.46
CA GLY A 72 -4.76 -7.76 13.85
C GLY A 72 -6.21 -8.21 14.07
N ALA A 73 -6.56 -8.54 15.32
CA ALA A 73 -7.89 -9.00 15.73
C ALA A 73 -8.34 -10.37 15.17
N GLY A 74 -7.41 -11.23 14.76
CA GLY A 74 -7.71 -12.62 14.37
C GLY A 74 -8.26 -12.79 12.95
N ALA A 75 -8.24 -11.74 12.13
CA ALA A 75 -8.60 -11.82 10.72
C ALA A 75 -7.40 -12.26 9.88
N SER A 76 -7.62 -13.15 8.91
CA SER A 76 -6.57 -13.63 8.02
C SER A 76 -7.11 -13.79 6.60
N CYS A 77 -6.24 -13.67 5.60
CA CYS A 77 -6.56 -13.93 4.20
C CYS A 77 -5.46 -14.70 3.50
N LEU A 78 -5.80 -15.27 2.34
CA LEU A 78 -4.82 -15.77 1.39
C LEU A 78 -4.67 -14.78 0.24
N VAL A 79 -3.46 -14.29 -0.01
CA VAL A 79 -3.17 -13.44 -1.17
C VAL A 79 -2.53 -14.29 -2.26
N THR A 80 -2.92 -14.09 -3.52
CA THR A 80 -2.31 -14.80 -4.66
C THR A 80 -2.22 -13.91 -5.89
N ARG A 81 -1.32 -14.25 -6.82
CA ARG A 81 -1.25 -13.69 -8.18
C ARG A 81 -1.86 -14.64 -9.23
N SER A 82 -2.30 -15.83 -8.80
CA SER A 82 -2.80 -16.84 -9.73
C SER A 82 -4.19 -16.45 -10.23
N LYS A 83 -4.30 -16.03 -11.50
CA LYS A 83 -5.58 -15.69 -12.14
C LYS A 83 -6.63 -16.82 -12.08
N ARG A 84 -6.22 -18.08 -11.85
CA ARG A 84 -7.12 -19.21 -11.58
C ARG A 84 -8.04 -18.96 -10.37
N ALA A 85 -7.56 -18.19 -9.39
CA ALA A 85 -8.35 -17.83 -8.21
C ALA A 85 -9.57 -16.97 -8.54
N LEU A 86 -9.63 -16.34 -9.72
CA LEU A 86 -10.79 -15.55 -10.14
C LEU A 86 -12.10 -16.37 -10.12
N ALA A 87 -12.03 -17.67 -10.42
CA ALA A 87 -13.20 -18.56 -10.44
C ALA A 87 -13.59 -19.08 -9.04
N HIS A 88 -12.76 -18.84 -8.01
CA HIS A 88 -13.04 -19.35 -6.67
C HIS A 88 -14.10 -18.49 -5.98
N ARG A 89 -15.16 -19.11 -5.45
CA ARG A 89 -16.23 -18.41 -4.70
C ARG A 89 -15.73 -17.62 -3.49
N ARG A 90 -14.57 -17.98 -2.94
CA ARG A 90 -13.93 -17.32 -1.81
C ARG A 90 -13.06 -16.12 -2.20
N THR A 91 -12.90 -15.82 -3.49
CA THR A 91 -12.17 -14.63 -3.95
C THR A 91 -13.01 -13.39 -3.71
N ALA A 92 -12.72 -12.71 -2.61
CA ALA A 92 -13.50 -11.59 -2.13
C ALA A 92 -13.09 -10.28 -2.82
N ALA A 93 -11.80 -10.13 -3.16
CA ALA A 93 -11.32 -8.92 -3.79
C ALA A 93 -10.24 -9.16 -4.83
N LEU A 94 -10.22 -8.26 -5.81
CA LEU A 94 -9.18 -8.13 -6.82
C LEU A 94 -8.47 -6.80 -6.62
N ILE A 95 -7.15 -6.85 -6.58
CA ILE A 95 -6.30 -5.69 -6.40
C ILE A 95 -5.57 -5.40 -7.71
N PHE A 96 -5.69 -4.17 -8.19
CA PHE A 96 -5.12 -3.70 -9.43
C PHE A 96 -4.01 -2.70 -9.14
N TYR A 97 -2.84 -2.93 -9.71
CA TYR A 97 -1.81 -1.92 -9.76
C TYR A 97 -2.12 -0.94 -10.89
N GLY A 98 -2.27 0.34 -10.57
CA GLY A 98 -2.82 1.32 -11.50
C GLY A 98 -1.99 1.52 -12.77
N THR A 99 -0.66 1.50 -12.67
CA THR A 99 0.25 1.58 -13.84
C THR A 99 0.04 0.42 -14.83
N ASP A 100 -0.21 -0.78 -14.30
CA ASP A 100 -0.43 -1.99 -15.10
C ASP A 100 -1.89 -2.15 -15.56
N PHE A 101 -2.80 -1.32 -15.07
CA PHE A 101 -4.22 -1.48 -15.37
C PHE A 101 -4.50 -1.21 -16.85
N ARG A 102 -5.14 -2.17 -17.50
CA ARG A 102 -5.65 -2.09 -18.88
C ARG A 102 -7.13 -2.42 -18.85
N ALA A 103 -7.97 -1.47 -19.28
CA ALA A 103 -9.42 -1.64 -19.24
C ALA A 103 -9.91 -2.86 -20.03
N TYR A 104 -9.25 -3.18 -21.15
CA TYR A 104 -9.56 -4.34 -21.98
C TYR A 104 -9.08 -5.68 -21.38
N GLU A 105 -8.24 -5.66 -20.35
CA GLU A 105 -7.81 -6.86 -19.61
C GLU A 105 -8.55 -6.99 -18.28
N ALA A 106 -9.58 -6.18 -18.05
CA ALA A 106 -10.33 -6.24 -16.82
C ALA A 106 -11.11 -7.59 -16.73
N PRO A 107 -11.16 -8.23 -15.55
CA PRO A 107 -11.79 -9.54 -15.37
C PRO A 107 -13.31 -9.41 -15.40
N LEU A 108 -13.86 -9.46 -16.61
CA LEU A 108 -15.28 -9.35 -16.90
C LEU A 108 -15.87 -10.73 -17.26
N PRO A 109 -17.15 -10.99 -16.93
CA PRO A 109 -18.04 -10.13 -16.17
C PRO A 109 -17.64 -10.06 -14.69
N ARG A 110 -17.80 -8.88 -14.08
CA ARG A 110 -17.51 -8.69 -12.67
C ARG A 110 -18.57 -9.39 -11.82
N ALA A 111 -18.17 -10.38 -11.03
CA ALA A 111 -19.07 -11.05 -10.10
C ALA A 111 -19.54 -10.09 -8.99
N PRO A 112 -20.80 -10.19 -8.49
CA PRO A 112 -21.34 -9.27 -7.49
C PRO A 112 -20.55 -9.22 -6.18
N HIS A 113 -19.90 -10.34 -5.81
CA HIS A 113 -19.09 -10.44 -4.60
C HIS A 113 -17.65 -9.96 -4.78
N HIS A 114 -17.21 -9.69 -6.02
CA HIS A 114 -15.85 -9.19 -6.27
C HIS A 114 -15.76 -7.71 -5.92
N THR A 115 -15.00 -7.41 -4.87
CA THR A 115 -14.54 -6.06 -4.58
C THR A 115 -13.34 -5.73 -5.47
N TRP A 116 -13.35 -4.56 -6.13
CA TRP A 116 -12.21 -4.10 -6.92
C TRP A 116 -11.48 -2.99 -6.16
N ALA A 117 -10.18 -3.18 -5.95
CA ALA A 117 -9.33 -2.25 -5.23
C ALA A 117 -8.24 -1.70 -6.16
N LEU A 118 -8.11 -0.38 -6.22
CA LEU A 118 -7.04 0.28 -6.95
C LEU A 118 -5.89 0.63 -6.01
N PHE A 119 -4.70 0.19 -6.37
CA PHE A 119 -3.45 0.58 -5.75
C PHE A 119 -2.57 1.30 -6.77
N HIS A 120 -2.35 2.61 -6.62
CA HIS A 120 -1.65 3.43 -7.60
C HIS A 120 -0.75 4.47 -6.95
N GLU A 121 0.51 4.07 -6.73
CA GLU A 121 1.55 4.88 -6.08
C GLU A 121 2.18 5.95 -6.97
N GLU A 122 1.94 5.88 -8.27
CA GLU A 122 2.57 6.75 -9.25
C GLU A 122 1.64 7.87 -9.69
N SER A 123 2.21 8.92 -10.26
CA SER A 123 1.37 10.03 -10.74
C SER A 123 0.36 9.48 -11.77
N PRO A 124 -0.83 10.09 -11.90
CA PRO A 124 -1.80 9.64 -12.88
C PRO A 124 -1.32 9.87 -14.32
N MET A 125 -0.17 10.52 -14.56
CA MET A 125 0.49 10.53 -15.88
C MET A 125 0.89 9.13 -16.35
N ASN A 126 1.24 8.22 -15.43
CA ASN A 126 1.66 6.86 -15.79
C ASN A 126 0.49 6.01 -16.28
N ASN A 127 -0.74 6.37 -15.89
CA ASN A 127 -1.95 5.86 -16.50
C ASN A 127 -3.02 6.94 -16.51
N TYR A 128 -3.07 7.73 -17.59
CA TYR A 128 -3.96 8.89 -17.73
C TYR A 128 -5.45 8.54 -17.55
N LEU A 129 -5.82 7.27 -17.77
CA LEU A 129 -7.17 6.78 -17.53
C LEU A 129 -7.59 7.04 -16.08
N LEU A 130 -6.66 6.91 -15.12
CA LEU A 130 -6.92 7.12 -13.69
C LEU A 130 -7.09 8.60 -13.31
N SER A 131 -6.85 9.54 -14.23
CA SER A 131 -7.27 10.94 -14.08
C SER A 131 -8.77 11.14 -14.32
N GLN A 132 -9.45 10.15 -14.91
CA GLN A 132 -10.86 10.25 -15.28
C GLN A 132 -11.76 9.66 -14.18
N ALA A 133 -12.79 10.42 -13.80
CA ALA A 133 -13.75 9.98 -12.77
C ALA A 133 -14.44 8.66 -13.15
N ALA A 134 -14.72 8.44 -14.43
CA ALA A 134 -15.34 7.21 -14.92
C ALA A 134 -14.47 5.97 -14.64
N ALA A 135 -13.14 6.09 -14.79
CA ALA A 135 -12.23 4.99 -14.50
C ALA A 135 -12.08 4.74 -13.00
N ILE A 136 -11.92 5.81 -12.21
CA ILE A 136 -11.80 5.69 -10.75
C ILE A 136 -13.04 5.02 -10.14
N ARG A 137 -14.24 5.28 -10.68
CA ARG A 137 -15.51 4.68 -10.22
C ARG A 137 -15.62 3.17 -10.48
N LEU A 138 -14.72 2.56 -11.24
CA LEU A 138 -14.67 1.10 -11.41
C LEU A 138 -14.25 0.39 -10.10
N PHE A 139 -13.56 1.10 -9.22
CA PHE A 139 -12.96 0.55 -8.00
C PHE A 139 -13.77 0.99 -6.77
N ASN A 140 -14.04 0.05 -5.85
CA ASN A 140 -14.70 0.35 -4.58
C ASN A 140 -13.75 1.04 -3.62
N TYR A 141 -12.51 0.56 -3.59
CA TYR A 141 -11.47 1.07 -2.72
C TYR A 141 -10.32 1.59 -3.56
N THR A 142 -9.70 2.66 -3.08
CA THR A 142 -8.63 3.33 -3.79
C THR A 142 -7.52 3.68 -2.82
N ALA A 143 -6.30 3.48 -3.27
CA ALA A 143 -5.06 3.95 -2.68
C ALA A 143 -4.31 4.73 -3.75
N THR A 144 -4.51 6.05 -3.79
CA THR A 144 -3.94 6.95 -4.80
C THR A 144 -3.44 8.23 -4.12
N PHE A 145 -2.83 9.14 -4.88
CA PHE A 145 -2.46 10.48 -4.38
C PHE A 145 -3.65 11.34 -3.93
N ARG A 146 -4.89 10.94 -4.24
CA ARG A 146 -6.08 11.64 -3.76
C ARG A 146 -6.17 11.53 -2.24
N ARG A 147 -6.32 12.68 -1.55
CA ARG A 147 -6.54 12.78 -0.09
C ARG A 147 -7.70 11.92 0.41
N HIS A 148 -8.76 11.82 -0.39
CA HIS A 148 -9.96 11.03 -0.07
C HIS A 148 -9.87 9.57 -0.53
N SER A 149 -8.67 9.08 -0.83
CA SER A 149 -8.46 7.64 -0.98
C SER A 149 -8.77 6.94 0.33
N HIS A 150 -9.40 5.76 0.24
CA HIS A 150 -9.69 4.94 1.40
C HIS A 150 -8.41 4.57 2.15
N TYR A 151 -7.34 4.29 1.40
CA TYR A 151 -6.00 4.12 1.95
C TYR A 151 -5.08 5.26 1.51
N PRO A 152 -4.60 6.11 2.44
CA PRO A 152 -3.67 7.19 2.11
C PRO A 152 -2.25 6.64 1.90
N LEU A 153 -1.75 6.73 0.66
CA LEU A 153 -0.41 6.24 0.31
C LEU A 153 0.72 6.89 1.12
N ALA A 154 0.52 8.12 1.60
CA ALA A 154 1.48 8.79 2.47
C ALA A 154 1.79 7.99 3.76
N LEU A 155 0.90 7.09 4.19
CA LEU A 155 1.09 6.27 5.39
C LEU A 155 1.61 4.85 5.08
N GLN A 156 1.87 4.50 3.83
CA GLN A 156 2.17 3.11 3.44
C GLN A 156 3.47 2.53 4.03
N TRP A 157 4.41 3.42 4.34
CA TRP A 157 5.71 3.10 4.91
C TRP A 157 5.80 3.42 6.41
N LEU A 158 4.72 3.92 7.03
CA LEU A 158 4.72 4.20 8.46
C LEU A 158 4.52 2.91 9.25
N PRO A 159 5.48 2.53 10.13
CA PRO A 159 5.37 1.28 10.88
C PRO A 159 4.21 1.29 11.88
N ALA A 160 4.05 2.40 12.61
CA ALA A 160 3.01 2.59 13.63
C ALA A 160 2.84 4.08 13.95
N ALA A 161 1.70 4.45 14.56
CA ALA A 161 1.49 5.82 15.06
C ALA A 161 2.57 6.25 16.08
N ALA A 162 3.12 5.30 16.85
CA ALA A 162 4.20 5.55 17.79
C ALA A 162 5.47 6.10 17.11
N TYR A 163 5.75 5.70 15.86
CA TYR A 163 6.89 6.22 15.09
C TYR A 163 6.80 7.74 14.89
N LEU A 164 5.60 8.26 14.62
CA LEU A 164 5.37 9.70 14.46
C LEU A 164 5.45 10.48 15.77
N ARG A 165 5.23 9.80 16.90
CA ARG A 165 5.25 10.40 18.24
C ARG A 165 6.62 10.28 18.91
N ALA A 166 7.53 9.49 18.35
CA ALA A 166 8.87 9.33 18.88
C ALA A 166 9.61 10.68 18.83
N PRO A 167 10.36 11.03 19.89
CA PRO A 167 11.17 12.24 19.87
C PRO A 167 12.20 12.14 18.73
N PRO A 168 12.52 13.26 18.06
CA PRO A 168 13.53 13.24 17.01
C PRO A 168 14.89 12.83 17.59
N ALA A 169 15.68 12.09 16.81
CA ALA A 169 17.01 11.64 17.23
C ALA A 169 17.95 12.77 17.69
N LEU A 170 17.72 13.99 17.20
CA LEU A 170 18.46 15.19 17.61
C LEU A 170 17.49 16.34 17.93
N PRO A 171 17.66 17.02 19.08
CA PRO A 171 16.90 18.21 19.43
C PRO A 171 17.08 19.34 18.40
N LEU A 172 16.05 20.16 18.23
CA LEU A 172 16.08 21.32 17.33
C LEU A 172 17.19 22.32 17.70
N ALA A 173 17.44 22.52 19.00
CA ALA A 173 18.51 23.39 19.49
C ALA A 173 19.89 22.95 18.97
N THR A 174 20.17 21.64 18.97
CA THR A 174 21.41 21.08 18.43
C THR A 174 21.51 21.32 16.93
N LYS A 175 20.43 21.06 16.17
CA LYS A 175 20.38 21.32 14.73
C LYS A 175 20.66 22.80 14.41
N ASN A 176 20.05 23.72 15.15
CA ASN A 176 20.25 25.17 14.99
C ASN A 176 21.68 25.63 15.36
N ARG A 177 22.32 24.97 16.34
CA ARG A 177 23.73 25.22 16.66
C ARG A 177 24.63 24.75 15.52
N LEU A 178 24.45 23.52 15.05
CA LEU A 178 25.24 22.95 13.96
C LEU A 178 25.10 23.76 12.66
N ARG A 179 23.88 24.23 12.34
CA ARG A 179 23.64 25.14 11.21
C ARG A 179 24.47 26.42 11.31
N ARG A 180 24.49 27.05 12.49
CA ARG A 180 25.29 28.27 12.74
C ARG A 180 26.80 28.04 12.63
N LEU A 181 27.26 26.81 12.81
CA LEU A 181 28.66 26.41 12.65
C LEU A 181 29.01 25.98 11.22
N GLY A 182 28.06 26.02 10.28
CA GLY A 182 28.26 25.50 8.91
C GLY A 182 28.34 23.97 8.83
N LEU A 183 27.91 23.25 9.88
CA LEU A 183 28.03 21.79 10.01
C LEU A 183 26.72 21.04 9.75
N ALA A 184 25.74 21.70 9.12
CA ALA A 184 24.44 21.10 8.81
C ALA A 184 24.20 21.10 7.29
N PRO A 185 24.90 20.23 6.53
CA PRO A 185 24.75 20.18 5.08
C PRO A 185 23.34 19.72 4.70
N VAL A 186 22.80 20.33 3.64
CA VAL A 186 21.59 19.84 2.97
C VAL A 186 22.02 18.82 1.92
N LEU A 187 21.45 17.62 2.00
CA LEU A 187 21.72 16.54 1.05
C LEU A 187 20.52 16.37 0.11
N TYR A 188 20.77 16.45 -1.20
CA TYR A 188 19.79 16.11 -2.23
C TYR A 188 20.10 14.72 -2.80
N LEU A 189 19.20 13.76 -2.58
CA LEU A 189 19.31 12.39 -3.11
C LEU A 189 18.16 12.11 -4.07
N GLN A 190 18.49 11.70 -5.28
CA GLN A 190 17.52 11.29 -6.28
C GLN A 190 18.13 10.28 -7.25
N SER A 191 17.35 9.29 -7.67
CA SER A 191 17.74 8.28 -8.67
C SER A 191 17.23 8.57 -10.09
N HIS A 192 16.16 9.37 -10.23
CA HIS A 192 15.52 9.68 -11.51
C HIS A 192 15.57 11.18 -11.84
N CYS A 193 16.34 11.54 -12.86
CA CYS A 193 16.53 12.93 -13.30
C CYS A 193 15.37 13.41 -14.20
N GLN A 194 15.31 14.72 -14.48
CA GLN A 194 14.47 15.32 -15.54
C GLN A 194 12.97 15.00 -15.44
N VAL A 195 12.42 15.00 -14.23
CA VAL A 195 10.99 14.79 -14.03
C VAL A 195 10.17 16.05 -14.29
N ALA A 196 8.89 15.88 -14.62
CA ALA A 196 7.96 16.97 -14.91
C ALA A 196 7.78 17.99 -13.78
N SER A 197 8.13 17.66 -12.53
CA SER A 197 8.05 18.61 -11.42
C SER A 197 9.17 19.65 -11.39
N ASP A 198 10.13 19.57 -12.33
CA ASP A 198 11.31 20.45 -12.42
C ASP A 198 12.10 20.58 -11.11
N ARG A 199 12.10 19.49 -10.31
CA ARG A 199 12.67 19.48 -8.95
C ARG A 199 14.17 19.79 -8.97
N ASP A 200 14.86 19.37 -10.02
CA ASP A 200 16.32 19.53 -10.15
C ASP A 200 16.69 21.00 -10.34
N ARG A 201 15.84 21.79 -11.01
CA ARG A 201 16.03 23.24 -11.12
C ARG A 201 15.71 23.92 -9.81
N TYR A 202 14.63 23.52 -9.12
CA TYR A 202 14.31 24.04 -7.79
C TYR A 202 15.48 23.86 -6.82
N VAL A 203 16.08 22.67 -6.76
CA VAL A 203 17.22 22.41 -5.88
C VAL A 203 18.43 23.26 -6.28
N ARG A 204 18.73 23.39 -7.58
CA ARG A 204 19.82 24.25 -8.07
C ARG A 204 19.67 25.70 -7.60
N LEU A 205 18.47 26.26 -7.73
CA LEU A 205 18.20 27.63 -7.26
C LEU A 205 18.26 27.75 -5.74
N LEU A 206 17.78 26.73 -5.02
CA LEU A 206 17.86 26.69 -3.56
C LEU A 206 19.32 26.69 -3.07
N MET A 207 20.22 25.99 -3.76
CA MET A 207 21.65 25.94 -3.41
C MET A 207 22.32 27.30 -3.44
N GLU A 208 21.87 28.23 -4.28
CA GLU A 208 22.39 29.61 -4.31
C GLU A 208 22.06 30.40 -3.03
N HIS A 209 21.10 29.93 -2.24
CA HIS A 209 20.57 30.61 -1.05
C HIS A 209 20.96 29.91 0.27
N LEU A 210 21.63 28.76 0.18
CA LEU A 210 22.12 28.03 1.34
C LEU A 210 23.56 28.49 1.63
N GLN A 211 23.77 29.01 2.85
CA GLN A 211 25.08 29.41 3.38
C GLN A 211 25.77 28.25 4.08
#